data_AF-A0AAE2RSA0-F1
#
_entry.id   AF-A0AAE2RSA0-F1
#
_cell.length_a   1.000
_cell.length_b   1.000
_cell.length_c   1.000
_cell.angle_alpha   90.00
_cell.angle_beta   90.00
_cell.angle_gamma   90.00
#
_symmetry.space_group_name_H-M   'P 1'
#
loop_
_entity.id
_entity.type
_entity.pdbx_description
1 polymer ?
#
loop_
_entity_poly.entity_id
_entity_poly.type
_entity_poly.pdbx_seq_one_letter_code
_entity_poly.pdbx_strand_id
1 'polypeptide(L)'
;MKKAVFFDIDGTLMDCLNGITDIRPRVKKTIRSLQANGDCVFIATGRPYAFLNESLYNFGFDGFVLTNGAYVKVKEKCIYKECLKGDSIKELVYNFEQRNIQYILQGETYSYIKDEYKKLHSFYDSFGISKKYFQSEYDLEKVETYKIEMLYNDKNGMDYCLNLANEDYDYIHNVEEKSFELYSKSNTKATGILRVLDFLDIPIENSYAFGDGKNDIEMLSTVGCGIAMGNAEDYVKEHAKKVTDTVQNDGVALGIERFIY
;
A
#
# COMPACT_ATOMS: atom_id res chain seq x y z
N MET A 1 9.89 17.06 20.78
CA MET A 1 10.53 15.87 20.18
C MET A 1 9.89 15.65 18.83
N LYS A 2 10.66 15.28 17.81
CA LYS A 2 10.17 15.06 16.45
C LYS A 2 9.36 13.77 16.38
N LYS A 3 8.17 13.81 15.79
CA LYS A 3 7.31 12.63 15.59
C LYS A 3 7.31 12.19 14.13
N ALA A 4 6.96 10.93 13.90
CA ALA A 4 6.66 10.40 12.58
C ALA A 4 5.22 9.86 12.55
N VAL A 5 4.42 10.32 11.60
CA VAL A 5 3.00 9.93 11.48
C VAL A 5 2.77 9.27 10.12
N PHE A 6 2.28 8.05 10.15
CA PHE A 6 2.03 7.22 8.98
C PHE A 6 0.53 7.10 8.72
N PHE A 7 0.13 7.19 7.46
CA PHE A 7 -1.28 7.15 7.06
C PHE A 7 -1.46 6.09 5.99
N ASP A 8 -2.37 5.15 6.21
CA ASP A 8 -2.94 4.39 5.11
C ASP A 8 -3.76 5.29 4.16
N ILE A 9 -4.01 4.81 2.94
CA ILE A 9 -4.81 5.50 1.94
C ILE A 9 -6.28 5.08 2.03
N ASP A 10 -6.57 3.80 1.79
CA ASP A 10 -7.89 3.30 1.41
C ASP A 10 -8.71 2.94 2.64
N GLY A 11 -9.77 3.70 2.90
CA GLY A 11 -10.54 3.64 4.14
C GLY A 11 -9.98 4.53 5.27
N THR A 12 -8.85 5.20 5.03
CA THR A 12 -8.18 6.06 6.01
C THR A 12 -8.07 7.52 5.57
N LEU A 13 -7.29 7.83 4.52
CA LEU A 13 -7.19 9.19 3.96
C LEU A 13 -8.26 9.46 2.89
N MET A 14 -8.67 8.40 2.21
CA MET A 14 -9.57 8.38 1.07
C MET A 14 -10.46 7.14 1.17
N ASP A 15 -11.57 7.13 0.44
CA ASP A 15 -12.49 6.00 0.36
C ASP A 15 -13.19 6.08 -1.01
N CYS A 16 -12.48 5.65 -2.05
CA CYS A 16 -12.95 5.78 -3.43
C CYS A 16 -14.27 5.02 -3.65
N LEU A 17 -14.45 3.88 -2.98
CA LEU A 17 -15.66 3.06 -3.09
C LEU A 17 -16.89 3.77 -2.52
N ASN A 18 -16.70 4.61 -1.51
CA ASN A 18 -17.78 5.42 -0.92
C ASN A 18 -17.71 6.92 -1.30
N GLY A 19 -17.06 7.24 -2.42
CA GLY A 19 -17.10 8.58 -3.03
C GLY A 19 -16.11 9.61 -2.46
N ILE A 20 -15.20 9.23 -1.57
CA ILE A 20 -14.11 10.08 -1.09
C ILE A 20 -12.87 9.82 -1.96
N THR A 21 -12.82 10.46 -3.12
CA THR A 21 -11.76 10.25 -4.13
C THR A 21 -10.52 11.14 -3.92
N ASP A 22 -10.49 11.95 -2.87
CA ASP A 22 -9.36 12.80 -2.48
C ASP A 22 -9.35 13.04 -0.96
N ILE A 23 -8.17 13.33 -0.40
CA ILE A 23 -7.98 13.71 1.01
C ILE A 23 -8.83 14.96 1.29
N ARG A 24 -9.67 14.88 2.33
CA ARG A 24 -10.60 15.96 2.67
C ARG A 24 -9.86 17.23 3.13
N PRO A 25 -10.40 18.45 2.88
CA PRO A 25 -9.72 19.70 3.19
C PRO A 25 -9.28 19.85 4.65
N ARG A 26 -10.11 19.40 5.61
CA ARG A 26 -9.75 19.42 7.03
C ARG A 26 -8.55 18.52 7.31
N VAL A 27 -8.59 17.29 6.80
CA VAL A 27 -7.48 16.32 6.94
C VAL A 27 -6.20 16.88 6.32
N LYS A 28 -6.26 17.42 5.09
CA LYS A 28 -5.12 18.10 4.45
C LYS A 28 -4.53 19.18 5.37
N LYS A 29 -5.37 20.06 5.93
CA LYS A 29 -4.95 21.14 6.84
C LYS A 29 -4.26 20.60 8.10
N THR A 30 -4.83 19.57 8.73
CA THR A 30 -4.30 19.00 9.97
C THR A 30 -3.00 18.23 9.77
N ILE A 31 -2.83 17.54 8.64
CA ILE A 31 -1.55 16.90 8.29
C ILE A 31 -0.48 17.98 8.03
N ARG A 32 -0.85 19.11 7.39
CA ARG A 32 0.08 20.23 7.21
C ARG A 32 0.54 20.86 8.51
N SER A 33 -0.31 20.95 9.53
CA SER A 33 0.11 21.47 10.83
C SER A 33 1.08 20.56 11.55
N LEU A 34 1.04 19.23 11.36
CA LEU A 34 2.11 18.34 11.83
C LEU A 34 3.46 18.71 11.21
N GLN A 35 3.51 18.88 9.89
CA GLN A 35 4.73 19.28 9.19
C GLN A 35 5.23 20.66 9.64
N ALA A 36 4.32 21.62 9.86
CA ALA A 36 4.67 22.95 10.36
C ALA A 36 5.27 22.91 11.79
N ASN A 37 4.92 21.90 12.59
CA ASN A 37 5.49 21.65 13.91
C ASN A 37 6.83 20.89 13.86
N GLY A 38 7.32 20.54 12.67
CA GLY A 38 8.56 19.80 12.45
C GLY A 38 8.43 18.28 12.49
N ASP A 39 7.19 17.76 12.62
CA ASP A 39 6.92 16.33 12.53
C ASP A 39 6.98 15.85 11.06
N CYS A 40 7.32 14.58 10.85
CA CYS A 40 7.33 13.98 9.51
C CYS A 40 6.05 13.19 9.26
N VAL A 41 5.50 13.30 8.04
CA VAL A 41 4.26 12.63 7.64
C VAL A 41 4.50 11.72 6.44
N PHE A 42 4.01 10.49 6.50
CA PHE A 42 4.27 9.44 5.52
C PHE A 42 2.98 8.78 5.07
N ILE A 43 2.95 8.33 3.83
CA ILE A 43 1.98 7.32 3.38
C ILE A 43 2.54 5.93 3.71
N ALA A 44 1.69 5.02 4.18
CA ALA A 44 1.98 3.60 4.33
C ALA A 44 0.87 2.76 3.70
N THR A 45 1.11 2.20 2.51
CA THR A 45 0.05 1.63 1.67
C THR A 45 0.48 0.33 0.97
N GLY A 46 -0.51 -0.49 0.62
CA GLY A 46 -0.33 -1.65 -0.26
C GLY A 46 -0.21 -1.28 -1.74
N ARG A 47 -0.53 -0.03 -2.10
CA ARG A 47 -0.43 0.47 -3.47
C ARG A 47 1.04 0.61 -3.90
N PRO A 48 1.38 0.31 -5.17
CA PRO A 48 2.62 0.77 -5.78
C PRO A 48 2.56 2.26 -6.12
N TYR A 49 3.71 2.86 -6.41
CA TYR A 49 3.79 4.28 -6.80
C TYR A 49 2.86 4.60 -7.99
N ALA A 50 2.80 3.69 -8.97
CA ALA A 50 2.00 3.84 -10.16
C ALA A 50 0.50 4.03 -9.89
N PHE A 51 0.00 3.60 -8.72
CA PHE A 51 -1.43 3.63 -8.37
C PHE A 51 -1.78 4.83 -7.48
N LEU A 52 -0.80 5.69 -7.15
CA LEU A 52 -1.05 6.91 -6.42
C LEU A 52 -1.66 7.98 -7.33
N ASN A 53 -2.70 8.65 -6.84
CA ASN A 53 -3.35 9.73 -7.57
C ASN A 53 -2.58 11.05 -7.44
N GLU A 54 -3.08 12.08 -8.14
CA GLU A 54 -2.37 13.36 -8.18
C GLU A 54 -2.26 14.11 -6.88
N SER A 55 -3.30 13.99 -6.06
CA SER A 55 -3.32 14.61 -4.75
C SER A 55 -2.26 14.01 -3.84
N LEU A 56 -2.09 12.68 -3.84
CA LEU A 56 -1.14 12.00 -2.97
C LEU A 56 0.31 12.37 -3.31
N TYR A 57 0.68 12.39 -4.59
CA TYR A 57 2.06 12.76 -4.97
C TYR A 57 2.35 14.24 -4.72
N ASN A 58 1.42 15.14 -5.05
CA ASN A 58 1.60 16.59 -4.86
C ASN A 58 1.39 17.05 -3.43
N PHE A 59 0.81 16.20 -2.57
CA PHE A 59 0.65 16.56 -1.18
C PHE A 59 2.01 16.72 -0.49
N GLY A 60 3.15 16.30 -1.03
CA GLY A 60 4.43 16.61 -0.38
C GLY A 60 4.55 15.97 1.02
N PHE A 61 4.14 14.70 1.11
CA PHE A 61 4.53 13.83 2.22
C PHE A 61 6.06 13.75 2.32
N ASP A 62 6.57 13.48 3.52
CA ASP A 62 8.01 13.33 3.78
C ASP A 62 8.57 12.01 3.25
N GLY A 63 7.70 11.07 2.88
CA GLY A 63 8.06 9.83 2.22
C GLY A 63 6.88 8.87 2.07
N PHE A 64 7.19 7.69 1.58
CA PHE A 64 6.23 6.65 1.26
C PHE A 64 6.78 5.28 1.64
N VAL A 65 5.96 4.50 2.33
CA VAL A 65 6.08 3.05 2.47
C VAL A 65 5.06 2.45 1.51
N LEU A 66 5.53 1.94 0.37
CA LEU A 66 4.72 1.44 -0.74
C LEU A 66 4.77 -0.08 -0.81
N THR A 67 3.86 -0.67 -1.59
CA THR A 67 3.81 -2.12 -1.86
C THR A 67 3.93 -2.97 -0.58
N ASN A 68 3.19 -2.59 0.47
CA ASN A 68 3.25 -3.22 1.78
C ASN A 68 4.67 -3.26 2.37
N GLY A 69 5.46 -2.21 2.19
CA GLY A 69 6.81 -2.10 2.75
C GLY A 69 7.95 -2.67 1.91
N ALA A 70 7.64 -3.25 0.74
CA ALA A 70 8.67 -3.74 -0.18
C ALA A 70 9.43 -2.60 -0.88
N TYR A 71 8.88 -1.37 -0.88
CA TYR A 71 9.59 -0.18 -1.34
C TYR A 71 9.39 0.99 -0.37
N VAL A 72 10.49 1.59 0.09
CA VAL A 72 10.48 2.68 1.08
C VAL A 72 11.31 3.85 0.58
N LYS A 73 10.68 5.01 0.49
CA LYS A 73 11.26 6.26 0.02
C LYS A 73 11.10 7.35 1.08
N VAL A 74 12.17 8.06 1.40
CA VAL A 74 12.16 9.25 2.27
C VAL A 74 12.66 10.44 1.46
N LYS A 75 11.81 11.46 1.31
CA LYS A 75 11.96 12.53 0.31
C LYS A 75 12.18 11.93 -1.07
N GLU A 76 13.32 12.20 -1.71
CA GLU A 76 13.68 11.62 -3.02
C GLU A 76 14.53 10.35 -2.91
N LYS A 77 14.95 9.95 -1.70
CA LYS A 77 15.86 8.82 -1.51
C LYS A 77 15.10 7.53 -1.29
N CYS A 78 15.30 6.54 -2.17
CA CYS A 78 14.97 5.14 -1.86
C CYS A 78 15.90 4.66 -0.74
N ILE A 79 15.34 4.34 0.43
CA ILE A 79 16.10 3.84 1.58
C ILE A 79 16.03 2.33 1.70
N TYR A 80 15.03 1.71 1.10
CA TYR A 80 14.90 0.26 1.03
C TYR A 80 14.04 -0.15 -0.16
N LYS A 81 14.43 -1.24 -0.81
CA LYS A 81 13.63 -1.94 -1.80
C LYS A 81 13.94 -3.43 -1.77
N GLU A 82 12.93 -4.27 -1.98
CA GLU A 82 13.10 -5.72 -2.07
C GLU A 82 12.21 -6.30 -3.16
N CYS A 83 12.85 -7.00 -4.10
CA CYS A 83 12.19 -7.81 -5.11
C CYS A 83 11.66 -9.11 -4.50
N LEU A 84 10.61 -9.65 -5.12
CA LEU A 84 10.17 -11.03 -4.89
C LEU A 84 11.36 -12.01 -5.08
N LYS A 85 11.53 -12.96 -4.13
CA LYS A 85 12.67 -13.88 -4.01
C LYS A 85 12.26 -15.34 -4.27
N GLY A 86 13.19 -16.13 -4.82
CA GLY A 86 12.99 -17.57 -5.02
C GLY A 86 12.75 -17.89 -6.49
N ASP A 87 11.54 -17.60 -6.97
CA ASP A 87 11.18 -17.82 -8.38
C ASP A 87 11.73 -16.73 -9.30
N SER A 88 12.17 -17.11 -10.49
CA SER A 88 12.41 -16.13 -11.55
C SER A 88 11.08 -15.53 -11.97
N ILE A 89 11.00 -14.19 -12.01
CA ILE A 89 9.83 -13.48 -12.57
C ILE A 89 9.47 -13.99 -13.97
N LYS A 90 10.48 -14.41 -14.77
CA LYS A 90 10.26 -15.05 -16.07
C LYS A 90 9.46 -16.34 -15.99
N GLU A 91 9.75 -17.18 -15.00
CA GLU A 91 9.07 -18.46 -14.83
C GLU A 91 7.63 -18.26 -14.37
N LEU A 92 7.40 -17.34 -13.42
CA LEU A 92 6.06 -16.96 -12.99
C LEU A 92 5.24 -16.44 -14.17
N VAL A 93 5.78 -15.48 -14.91
CA VAL A 93 5.14 -14.90 -16.10
C VAL A 93 4.83 -15.96 -17.15
N TYR A 94 5.78 -16.83 -17.46
CA TYR A 94 5.56 -17.92 -18.41
C TYR A 94 4.37 -18.80 -17.96
N ASN A 95 4.34 -19.17 -16.68
CA ASN A 95 3.26 -20.00 -16.14
C ASN A 95 1.89 -19.30 -16.12
N PHE A 96 1.86 -17.97 -15.88
CA PHE A 96 0.65 -17.17 -15.97
C PHE A 96 0.10 -17.17 -17.41
N GLU A 97 0.98 -16.97 -18.40
CA GLU A 97 0.62 -16.93 -19.81
C GLU A 97 0.09 -18.27 -20.32
N GLN A 98 0.72 -19.39 -19.94
CA GLN A 98 0.23 -20.74 -20.29
C GLN A 98 -1.16 -21.04 -19.72
N ARG A 99 -1.61 -20.29 -18.71
CA ARG A 99 -2.89 -20.50 -18.01
C ARG A 99 -3.89 -19.36 -18.24
N ASN A 100 -3.61 -18.45 -19.19
CA ASN A 100 -4.46 -17.29 -19.47
C ASN A 100 -4.74 -16.41 -18.23
N ILE A 101 -3.78 -16.31 -17.31
CA ILE A 101 -3.84 -15.41 -16.17
C ILE A 101 -3.31 -14.05 -16.65
N GLN A 102 -4.11 -12.99 -16.51
CA GLN A 102 -3.65 -11.63 -16.77
C GLN A 102 -2.95 -11.12 -15.51
N TYR A 103 -1.83 -10.42 -15.66
CA TYR A 103 -1.04 -9.96 -14.53
C TYR A 103 -0.49 -8.56 -14.75
N ILE A 104 -0.14 -7.90 -13.65
CA ILE A 104 0.64 -6.67 -13.63
C ILE A 104 1.79 -6.82 -12.64
N LEU A 105 3.00 -6.49 -13.09
CA LEU A 105 4.20 -6.52 -12.25
C LEU A 105 4.40 -5.12 -11.66
N GLN A 106 4.49 -5.02 -10.35
CA GLN A 106 4.62 -3.72 -9.68
C GLN A 106 6.07 -3.47 -9.32
N GLY A 107 6.68 -2.45 -9.93
CA GLY A 107 8.04 -2.01 -9.64
C GLY A 107 8.08 -0.71 -8.83
N GLU A 108 9.24 -0.04 -8.89
CA GLU A 108 9.52 1.20 -8.15
C GLU A 108 8.62 2.37 -8.56
N THR A 109 8.63 2.75 -9.84
CA THR A 109 7.83 3.86 -10.36
C THR A 109 6.69 3.36 -11.23
N TYR A 110 7.00 2.41 -12.12
CA TYR A 110 6.06 1.89 -13.11
C TYR A 110 5.45 0.57 -12.67
N SER A 111 4.27 0.29 -13.20
CA SER A 111 3.66 -1.03 -13.17
C SER A 111 3.55 -1.57 -14.60
N TYR A 112 3.97 -2.81 -14.81
CA TYR A 112 4.20 -3.40 -16.12
C TYR A 112 3.06 -4.35 -16.47
N ILE A 113 2.30 -4.00 -17.51
CA ILE A 113 1.07 -4.68 -17.91
C ILE A 113 0.96 -4.70 -19.43
N LYS A 114 0.68 -5.87 -20.01
CA LYS A 114 0.52 -5.98 -21.46
C LYS A 114 -0.75 -5.29 -21.95
N ASP A 115 -0.69 -4.67 -23.14
CA ASP A 115 -1.85 -3.98 -23.74
C ASP A 115 -3.01 -4.93 -24.09
N GLU A 116 -2.73 -6.21 -24.29
CA GLU A 116 -3.72 -7.24 -24.58
C GLU A 116 -4.54 -7.68 -23.34
N TYR A 117 -4.11 -7.32 -22.12
CA TYR A 117 -4.79 -7.68 -20.87
C TYR A 117 -6.03 -6.82 -20.61
N LYS A 118 -7.01 -6.89 -21.51
CA LYS A 118 -8.22 -6.03 -21.50
C LYS A 118 -9.05 -6.16 -20.23
N LYS A 119 -9.11 -7.34 -19.61
CA LYS A 119 -9.89 -7.54 -18.37
C LYS A 119 -9.21 -6.84 -17.20
N LEU A 120 -7.89 -6.98 -17.08
CA LEU A 120 -7.11 -6.34 -16.03
C LEU A 120 -7.08 -4.81 -16.20
N HIS A 121 -6.97 -4.30 -17.43
CA HIS A 121 -7.14 -2.87 -17.69
C HIS A 121 -8.54 -2.37 -17.27
N SER A 122 -9.60 -3.11 -17.60
CA SER A 122 -10.98 -2.75 -17.23
C SER A 122 -11.22 -2.81 -15.72
N PHE A 123 -10.56 -3.76 -15.04
CA PHE A 123 -10.56 -3.86 -13.58
C PHE A 123 -10.02 -2.56 -12.98
N TYR A 124 -8.82 -2.12 -13.36
CA TYR A 124 -8.24 -0.87 -12.85
C TYR A 124 -8.99 0.41 -13.27
N ASP A 125 -9.60 0.42 -14.46
CA ASP A 125 -10.46 1.53 -14.88
C ASP A 125 -11.66 1.71 -13.93
N SER A 126 -12.21 0.62 -13.41
CA SER A 126 -13.35 0.65 -12.46
C SER A 126 -12.99 1.27 -11.10
N PHE A 127 -11.72 1.21 -10.70
CA PHE A 127 -11.19 1.86 -9.50
C PHE A 127 -10.62 3.27 -9.76
N GLY A 128 -10.69 3.76 -11.00
CA GLY A 128 -10.15 5.07 -11.38
C GLY A 128 -8.63 5.18 -11.27
N ILE A 129 -7.90 4.07 -11.42
CA ILE A 129 -6.44 4.07 -11.38
C ILE A 129 -5.89 4.72 -12.65
N SER A 130 -5.00 5.70 -12.47
CA SER A 130 -4.34 6.37 -13.59
C SER A 130 -3.36 5.43 -14.30
N LYS A 131 -3.46 5.35 -15.62
CA LYS A 131 -2.55 4.57 -16.48
C LYS A 131 -1.24 5.31 -16.80
N LYS A 132 -1.02 6.50 -16.23
CA LYS A 132 0.18 7.35 -16.50
C LYS A 132 1.50 6.61 -16.29
N TYR A 133 1.55 5.72 -15.29
CA TYR A 133 2.75 4.95 -14.94
C TYR A 133 2.61 3.47 -15.31
N PHE A 134 1.69 3.13 -16.23
CA PHE A 134 1.61 1.78 -16.78
C PHE A 134 2.53 1.69 -17.99
N GLN A 135 3.27 0.59 -18.08
CA GLN A 135 4.20 0.33 -19.18
C GLN A 135 3.93 -1.04 -19.78
N SER A 136 3.65 -1.08 -21.08
CA SER A 136 3.37 -2.32 -21.81
C SER A 136 4.59 -2.88 -22.54
N GLU A 137 5.56 -2.03 -22.89
CA GLU A 137 6.83 -2.44 -23.47
C GLU A 137 7.92 -2.44 -22.40
N TYR A 138 8.37 -3.63 -22.01
CA TYR A 138 9.39 -3.81 -20.99
C TYR A 138 10.24 -5.06 -21.24
N ASP A 139 11.49 -5.02 -20.76
CA ASP A 139 12.40 -6.14 -20.77
C ASP A 139 12.30 -6.87 -19.42
N LEU A 140 11.72 -8.07 -19.43
CA LEU A 140 11.42 -8.82 -18.21
C LEU A 140 12.65 -9.11 -17.35
N GLU A 141 13.86 -9.14 -17.93
CA GLU A 141 15.12 -9.30 -17.19
C GLU A 141 15.49 -8.10 -16.34
N LYS A 142 14.96 -6.93 -16.68
CA LYS A 142 15.29 -5.66 -16.03
C LYS A 142 14.17 -5.18 -15.10
N VAL A 143 13.03 -5.87 -15.10
CA VAL A 143 11.89 -5.51 -14.26
C VAL A 143 12.12 -6.01 -12.84
N GLU A 144 12.51 -5.09 -11.96
CA GLU A 144 12.39 -5.31 -10.52
C GLU A 144 10.91 -5.37 -10.13
N THR A 145 10.48 -6.50 -9.57
CA THR A 145 9.07 -6.75 -9.20
C THR A 145 8.96 -6.93 -7.70
N TYR A 146 8.14 -6.10 -7.05
CA TYR A 146 7.94 -6.08 -5.60
C TYR A 146 6.63 -6.76 -5.18
N LYS A 147 5.62 -6.69 -6.06
CA LYS A 147 4.30 -7.32 -5.90
C LYS A 147 3.75 -7.67 -7.28
N ILE A 148 2.93 -8.71 -7.38
CA ILE A 148 2.22 -9.06 -8.62
C ILE A 148 0.72 -9.11 -8.31
N GLU A 149 -0.08 -8.43 -9.11
CA GLU A 149 -1.53 -8.61 -9.09
C GLU A 149 -1.95 -9.42 -10.31
N MET A 150 -2.80 -10.41 -10.10
CA MET A 150 -3.20 -11.42 -11.09
C MET A 150 -4.72 -11.50 -11.16
N LEU A 151 -5.24 -11.76 -12.36
CA LEU A 151 -6.64 -12.02 -12.62
C LEU A 151 -6.76 -13.35 -13.37
N TYR A 152 -7.34 -14.37 -12.70
CA TYR A 152 -7.51 -15.69 -13.30
C TYR A 152 -8.83 -15.80 -14.07
N ASN A 153 -8.84 -16.63 -15.10
CA ASN A 153 -10.01 -16.81 -15.96
C ASN A 153 -10.85 -18.04 -15.59
N ASP A 154 -10.19 -19.13 -15.19
CA ASP A 154 -10.80 -20.43 -14.93
C ASP A 154 -10.16 -21.13 -13.72
N LYS A 155 -10.63 -22.35 -13.44
CA LYS A 155 -10.18 -23.16 -12.31
C LYS A 155 -8.69 -23.52 -12.39
N ASN A 156 -8.14 -23.75 -13.60
CA ASN A 156 -6.73 -24.10 -13.74
C ASN A 156 -5.83 -22.91 -13.34
N GLY A 157 -6.21 -21.69 -13.76
CA GLY A 157 -5.51 -20.47 -13.33
C GLY A 157 -5.61 -20.25 -11.82
N MET A 158 -6.80 -20.43 -11.25
CA MET A 158 -7.03 -20.31 -9.80
C MET A 158 -6.20 -21.33 -9.00
N ASP A 159 -6.24 -22.60 -9.38
CA ASP A 159 -5.52 -23.68 -8.71
C ASP A 159 -4.00 -23.41 -8.75
N TYR A 160 -3.48 -22.88 -9.86
CA TYR A 160 -2.08 -22.47 -9.93
C TYR A 160 -1.76 -21.35 -8.93
N CYS A 161 -2.54 -20.26 -8.91
CA CYS A 161 -2.35 -19.15 -7.97
C CYS A 161 -2.40 -19.59 -6.50
N LEU A 162 -3.32 -20.48 -6.15
CA LEU A 162 -3.45 -21.02 -4.78
C LEU A 162 -2.20 -21.77 -4.31
N ASN A 163 -1.39 -22.31 -5.23
CA ASN A 163 -0.16 -23.05 -4.94
C ASN A 163 1.11 -22.17 -4.99
N LEU A 164 1.00 -20.86 -5.22
CA LEU A 164 2.16 -19.95 -5.25
C LEU A 164 2.69 -19.60 -3.85
N ALA A 165 1.86 -19.72 -2.81
CA ALA A 165 2.32 -19.47 -1.44
C ALA A 165 3.37 -20.52 -1.03
N ASN A 166 4.51 -20.04 -0.54
CA ASN A 166 5.65 -20.85 -0.12
C ASN A 166 6.34 -20.20 1.09
N GLU A 167 7.62 -20.48 1.33
CA GLU A 167 8.36 -19.87 2.44
C GLU A 167 8.63 -18.37 2.25
N ASP A 168 8.79 -17.91 1.00
CA ASP A 168 9.10 -16.53 0.65
C ASP A 168 7.84 -15.69 0.37
N TYR A 169 6.79 -16.32 -0.13
CA TYR A 169 5.59 -15.67 -0.66
C TYR A 169 4.30 -16.04 0.06
N ASP A 170 3.40 -15.06 0.10
CA ASP A 170 1.98 -15.24 0.44
C ASP A 170 1.10 -14.54 -0.59
N TYR A 171 -0.21 -14.74 -0.48
CA TYR A 171 -1.17 -14.05 -1.32
C TYR A 171 -2.43 -13.57 -0.59
N ILE A 172 -3.04 -12.52 -1.16
CA ILE A 172 -4.44 -12.17 -0.91
C ILE A 172 -5.26 -12.72 -2.08
N HIS A 173 -6.38 -13.37 -1.80
CA HIS A 173 -7.29 -13.91 -2.82
C HIS A 173 -8.68 -13.29 -2.66
N ASN A 174 -9.15 -12.61 -3.71
CA ASN A 174 -10.54 -12.15 -3.82
C ASN A 174 -11.28 -13.03 -4.84
N VAL A 175 -12.17 -13.89 -4.33
CA VAL A 175 -12.92 -14.86 -5.13
C VAL A 175 -13.93 -14.19 -6.07
N GLU A 176 -14.56 -13.10 -5.62
CA GLU A 176 -15.58 -12.40 -6.41
C GLU A 176 -14.95 -11.68 -7.61
N GLU A 177 -13.83 -11.02 -7.37
CA GLU A 177 -13.04 -10.34 -8.40
C GLU A 177 -12.20 -11.32 -9.23
N LYS A 178 -12.05 -12.57 -8.80
CA LYS A 178 -11.12 -13.57 -9.36
C LYS A 178 -9.68 -13.06 -9.40
N SER A 179 -9.28 -12.34 -8.37
CA SER A 179 -7.98 -11.67 -8.29
C SER A 179 -7.11 -12.25 -7.19
N PHE A 180 -5.79 -12.22 -7.42
CA PHE A 180 -4.78 -12.51 -6.42
C PHE A 180 -3.77 -11.38 -6.35
N GLU A 181 -3.26 -11.10 -5.14
CA GLU A 181 -2.06 -10.29 -4.94
C GLU A 181 -0.96 -11.18 -4.37
N LEU A 182 0.13 -11.40 -5.11
CA LEU A 182 1.30 -12.13 -4.64
C LEU A 182 2.34 -11.15 -4.10
N TYR A 183 2.77 -11.35 -2.85
CA TYR A 183 3.74 -10.50 -2.17
C TYR A 183 4.72 -11.31 -1.33
N SER A 184 5.83 -10.68 -0.95
CA SER A 184 6.80 -11.33 -0.05
C SER A 184 6.35 -11.26 1.41
N LYS A 185 6.45 -12.39 2.12
CA LYS A 185 6.16 -12.49 3.56
C LYS A 185 7.11 -11.65 4.44
N SER A 186 8.28 -11.30 3.93
CA SER A 186 9.28 -10.49 4.65
C SER A 186 8.89 -9.01 4.76
N ASN A 187 7.94 -8.54 3.94
CA ASN A 187 7.60 -7.14 3.81
C ASN A 187 6.18 -6.87 4.25
N THR A 188 6.05 -5.94 5.21
CA THR A 188 4.78 -5.45 5.70
C THR A 188 4.88 -3.93 5.90
N LYS A 189 3.74 -3.26 6.04
CA LYS A 189 3.74 -1.81 6.32
C LYS A 189 4.57 -1.51 7.58
N ALA A 190 4.50 -2.39 8.60
CA ALA A 190 5.29 -2.27 9.82
C ALA A 190 6.80 -2.33 9.57
N THR A 191 7.29 -3.31 8.80
CA THR A 191 8.73 -3.41 8.53
C THR A 191 9.23 -2.22 7.72
N GLY A 192 8.43 -1.69 6.80
CA GLY A 192 8.72 -0.44 6.10
C GLY A 192 8.78 0.78 7.03
N ILE A 193 7.85 0.89 7.97
CA ILE A 193 7.83 1.97 8.97
C ILE A 193 9.07 1.92 9.87
N LEU A 194 9.45 0.75 10.36
CA LEU A 194 10.64 0.60 11.21
C LEU A 194 11.91 1.08 10.49
N ARG A 195 12.02 0.83 9.18
CA ARG A 195 13.14 1.35 8.36
C ARG A 195 13.12 2.87 8.24
N VAL A 196 11.95 3.49 8.12
CA VAL A 196 11.82 4.96 8.13
C VAL A 196 12.25 5.54 9.47
N LEU A 197 11.81 4.94 10.57
CA LEU A 197 12.15 5.39 11.92
C LEU A 197 13.65 5.30 12.19
N ASP A 198 14.28 4.18 11.85
CA ASP A 198 15.72 3.98 11.93
C ASP A 198 16.48 4.99 11.08
N PHE A 199 16.08 5.17 9.82
CA PHE A 199 16.71 6.14 8.90
C PHE A 199 16.67 7.58 9.41
N LEU A 200 15.60 7.96 10.13
CA LEU A 200 15.41 9.31 10.65
C LEU A 200 15.87 9.49 12.10
N ASP A 201 16.37 8.43 12.74
CA ASP A 201 16.70 8.40 14.17
C ASP A 201 15.52 8.86 15.05
N ILE A 202 14.32 8.38 14.73
CA ILE A 202 13.09 8.67 15.49
C ILE A 202 12.74 7.43 16.33
N PRO A 203 12.73 7.53 17.67
CA PRO A 203 12.31 6.44 18.53
C PRO A 203 10.88 5.98 18.22
N ILE A 204 10.62 4.68 18.33
CA ILE A 204 9.32 4.08 18.00
C ILE A 204 8.20 4.69 18.86
N GLU A 205 8.47 5.11 20.09
CA GLU A 205 7.51 5.76 20.99
C GLU A 205 7.00 7.11 20.44
N ASN A 206 7.76 7.75 19.56
CA ASN A 206 7.39 8.99 18.87
C ASN A 206 6.73 8.75 17.51
N SER A 207 6.30 7.51 17.23
CA SER A 207 5.63 7.16 15.98
C SER A 207 4.14 6.91 16.16
N TYR A 208 3.36 7.30 15.14
CA TYR A 208 1.91 7.18 15.10
C TYR A 208 1.50 6.61 13.76
N ALA A 209 0.42 5.82 13.72
CA ALA A 209 -0.10 5.28 12.47
C ALA A 209 -1.62 5.30 12.45
N PHE A 210 -2.19 5.61 11.30
CA PHE A 210 -3.62 5.51 11.01
C PHE A 210 -3.86 4.41 9.98
N GLY A 211 -4.87 3.58 10.21
CA GLY A 211 -5.24 2.48 9.32
C GLY A 211 -6.61 1.91 9.65
N ASP A 212 -7.14 1.10 8.74
CA ASP A 212 -8.47 0.51 8.87
C ASP A 212 -8.57 -0.93 8.34
N GLY A 213 -7.62 -1.35 7.51
CA GLY A 213 -7.61 -2.67 6.89
C GLY A 213 -6.83 -3.72 7.67
N LYS A 214 -7.01 -5.00 7.29
CA LYS A 214 -6.24 -6.13 7.84
C LYS A 214 -4.73 -5.94 7.68
N ASN A 215 -4.30 -5.38 6.54
CA ASN A 215 -2.90 -5.09 6.25
C ASN A 215 -2.32 -3.94 7.08
N ASP A 216 -3.13 -3.24 7.88
CA ASP A 216 -2.69 -2.21 8.81
C ASP A 216 -2.43 -2.74 10.23
N ILE A 217 -2.94 -3.93 10.57
CA ILE A 217 -2.84 -4.50 11.93
C ILE A 217 -1.41 -4.48 12.45
N GLU A 218 -0.46 -4.95 11.64
CA GLU A 218 0.94 -4.98 12.03
C GLU A 218 1.50 -3.58 12.25
N MET A 219 1.18 -2.63 11.37
CA MET A 219 1.59 -1.23 11.50
C MET A 219 1.03 -0.63 12.80
N LEU A 220 -0.28 -0.81 13.05
CA LEU A 220 -0.98 -0.27 14.22
C LEU A 220 -0.44 -0.84 15.53
N SER A 221 -0.07 -2.12 15.54
CA SER A 221 0.51 -2.80 16.70
C SER A 221 1.97 -2.43 16.96
N THR A 222 2.70 -2.06 15.89
CA THR A 222 4.15 -1.81 15.96
C THR A 222 4.48 -0.40 16.43
N VAL A 223 3.81 0.62 15.90
CA VAL A 223 4.14 2.01 16.21
C VAL A 223 3.86 2.39 17.67
N GLY A 224 4.46 3.50 18.12
CA GLY A 224 4.26 4.06 19.46
C GLY A 224 2.79 4.29 19.80
N CYS A 225 1.97 4.72 18.84
CA CYS A 225 0.52 4.79 18.98
C CYS A 225 -0.21 4.53 17.66
N GLY A 226 -0.69 3.29 17.48
CA GLY A 226 -1.60 2.94 16.39
C GLY A 226 -3.02 3.44 16.66
N ILE A 227 -3.64 4.04 15.65
CA ILE A 227 -4.97 4.65 15.69
C ILE A 227 -5.82 4.01 14.59
N ALA A 228 -6.75 3.14 14.96
CA ALA A 228 -7.69 2.57 14.00
C ALA A 228 -8.77 3.59 13.62
N MET A 229 -9.17 3.60 12.35
CA MET A 229 -10.30 4.40 11.90
C MET A 229 -11.63 3.86 12.42
N GLY A 230 -12.64 4.74 12.55
CA GLY A 230 -13.96 4.34 13.04
C GLY A 230 -14.68 3.32 12.15
N ASN A 231 -14.39 3.35 10.83
CA ASN A 231 -14.89 2.42 9.82
C ASN A 231 -14.12 1.09 9.76
N ALA A 232 -13.03 0.93 10.51
CA ALA A 232 -12.30 -0.33 10.58
C ALA A 232 -13.16 -1.43 11.21
N GLU A 233 -12.92 -2.69 10.84
CA GLU A 233 -13.53 -3.82 11.52
C GLU A 233 -13.03 -3.97 12.97
N ASP A 234 -13.84 -4.58 13.84
CA ASP A 234 -13.52 -4.68 15.27
C ASP A 234 -12.19 -5.40 15.53
N TYR A 235 -11.89 -6.45 14.77
CA TYR A 235 -10.62 -7.16 14.91
C TYR A 235 -9.40 -6.30 14.52
N VAL A 236 -9.56 -5.28 13.68
CA VAL A 236 -8.49 -4.30 13.38
C VAL A 236 -8.36 -3.31 14.55
N LYS A 237 -9.49 -2.83 15.08
CA LYS A 237 -9.52 -1.90 16.23
C LYS A 237 -8.88 -2.49 17.49
N GLU A 238 -9.03 -3.79 17.72
CA GLU A 238 -8.40 -4.52 18.83
C GLU A 238 -6.86 -4.43 18.84
N HIS A 239 -6.25 -4.18 17.68
CA HIS A 239 -4.80 -4.06 17.51
C HIS A 239 -4.29 -2.61 17.58
N ALA A 240 -5.18 -1.64 17.82
CA ALA A 240 -4.83 -0.24 17.93
C ALA A 240 -4.92 0.26 19.38
N LYS A 241 -4.06 1.22 19.75
CA LYS A 241 -4.10 1.84 21.09
C LYS A 241 -5.27 2.82 21.24
N LYS A 242 -5.74 3.36 20.11
CA LYS A 242 -6.84 4.31 20.03
C LYS A 242 -7.70 4.00 18.83
N VAL A 243 -8.96 4.44 18.90
CA VAL A 243 -9.89 4.44 17.77
C VAL A 243 -10.33 5.89 17.55
N THR A 244 -10.28 6.36 16.31
CA THR A 244 -10.79 7.67 15.91
C THR A 244 -12.13 7.56 15.18
N ASP A 245 -12.66 8.67 14.67
CA ASP A 245 -13.89 8.65 13.87
C ASP A 245 -13.66 7.99 12.49
N THR A 246 -14.73 7.84 11.72
CA THR A 246 -14.68 7.30 10.35
C THR A 246 -13.95 8.24 9.38
N VAL A 247 -13.49 7.71 8.25
CA VAL A 247 -12.96 8.54 7.14
C VAL A 247 -13.99 9.58 6.66
N GLN A 248 -15.29 9.25 6.66
CA GLN A 248 -16.39 10.15 6.32
C GLN A 248 -16.55 11.33 7.29
N ASN A 249 -16.07 11.20 8.52
CA ASN A 249 -16.19 12.20 9.57
C ASN A 249 -14.87 12.93 9.87
N ASP A 250 -13.92 12.94 8.92
CA ASP A 250 -12.57 13.50 9.12
C ASP A 250 -11.81 12.82 10.28
N GLY A 251 -11.98 11.51 10.44
CA GLY A 251 -11.39 10.72 11.53
C GLY A 251 -9.89 10.91 11.70
N VAL A 252 -9.13 11.03 10.61
CA VAL A 252 -7.68 11.32 10.68
C VAL A 252 -7.42 12.66 11.36
N ALA A 253 -8.13 13.72 10.96
CA ALA A 253 -7.95 15.04 11.58
C ALA A 253 -8.31 15.03 13.07
N LEU A 254 -9.45 14.41 13.41
CA LEU A 254 -9.89 14.27 14.80
C LEU A 254 -8.90 13.44 15.65
N GLY A 255 -8.31 12.41 15.06
CA GLY A 255 -7.34 11.56 15.76
C GLY A 255 -6.02 12.29 16.00
N ILE A 256 -5.54 13.06 15.03
CA ILE A 256 -4.36 13.93 15.20
C ILE A 256 -4.62 14.94 16.34
N GLU A 257 -5.76 15.63 16.29
CA GLU A 257 -6.15 16.65 17.27
C GLU A 257 -6.24 16.10 18.71
N ARG A 258 -6.66 14.83 18.87
CA ARG A 258 -6.90 14.21 20.18
C ARG A 258 -5.71 13.45 20.77
N PHE A 259 -4.88 12.84 19.91
CA PHE A 259 -3.91 11.83 20.36
C PHE A 259 -2.46 12.19 20.05
N ILE A 260 -2.22 13.21 19.21
CA ILE A 260 -0.87 13.61 18.81
C ILE A 260 -0.48 14.97 19.37
N TYR A 261 -1.42 15.91 19.43
CA TYR A 261 -1.20 17.23 20.05
C TYR A 261 -1.22 17.19 21.58
#